data_AF-A0A7L0FLU6-F1
#
_entry.id   AF-A0A7L0FLU6-F1
#
_cell.length_a   1.000
_cell.length_b   1.000
_cell.length_c   1.000
_cell.angle_alpha   90.00
_cell.angle_beta   90.00
_cell.angle_gamma   90.00
#
_symmetry.space_group_name_H-M   'P 1'
#
loop_
_entity.id
_entity.type
_entity.pdbx_description
1 polymer ?
#
loop_
_entity_poly.entity_id
_entity_poly.type
_entity_poly.pdbx_seq_one_letter_code
_entity_poly.pdbx_strand_id
1 'polypeptide(L)'
;AVYLCKRTMQNKARLELADYEAESLARLQRAFARKWEFIFMQAEAQAKVDKKRDKIERKILDSQERAFWDVHRPVPGCVNTTEVDIKKSSRMRNPHKTRKSVYGLQNDIRSHSPTHTPVPETKPPTEDELHQEIKHWQMQLDRHRLKMSKVAESLLAYTEQYLEYDPFLVPPDPSNPWISDDTTFWELEASKEPGQQRVKRWGFGMDEALKDPVGREQFLKFLESEFSSENLRFWLAVEDLKKRPIREVPVRVQEIWQEFLAPGAPSAINLDSKSYDKTTQNVKDPGRYTFEDAQ
;
A
#
# COMPACT_ATOMS: atom_id res chain seq x y z
N ALA A 1 -35.97 -14.72 4.96
CA ALA A 1 -37.44 -14.81 4.76
C ALA A 1 -38.01 -16.00 5.53
N VAL A 2 -37.65 -17.25 5.18
CA VAL A 2 -38.11 -18.47 5.89
C VAL A 2 -37.86 -18.40 7.40
N TYR A 3 -36.67 -17.99 7.84
CA TYR A 3 -36.34 -17.83 9.28
C TYR A 3 -37.29 -16.88 10.03
N LEU A 4 -37.48 -15.66 9.51
CA LEU A 4 -38.37 -14.67 10.13
C LEU A 4 -39.84 -15.12 10.11
N CYS A 5 -40.28 -15.75 9.01
CA CYS A 5 -41.62 -16.34 8.91
C CYS A 5 -41.83 -17.49 9.91
N LYS A 6 -40.82 -18.36 10.08
CA LYS A 6 -40.85 -19.45 11.06
C LYS A 6 -41.01 -18.89 12.47
N ARG A 7 -40.29 -17.82 12.82
CA ARG A 7 -40.36 -17.18 14.13
C ARG A 7 -41.72 -16.58 14.44
N THR A 8 -42.37 -15.93 13.48
CA THR A 8 -43.74 -15.40 13.67
C THR A 8 -44.78 -16.49 13.92
N MET A 9 -44.55 -17.73 13.50
CA MET A 9 -45.49 -18.86 13.69
C MET A 9 -45.38 -19.55 15.05
N GLN A 10 -44.32 -19.28 15.83
CA GLN A 10 -44.06 -20.02 17.07
C GLN A 10 -44.82 -19.49 18.30
N ASN A 11 -45.50 -18.33 18.21
CA ASN A 11 -46.31 -17.72 19.27
C ASN A 11 -45.67 -17.77 20.68
N LYS A 12 -44.38 -17.42 20.77
CA LYS A 12 -43.61 -17.36 22.02
C LYS A 12 -42.94 -16.00 22.14
N ALA A 13 -43.11 -15.32 23.28
CA ALA A 13 -42.51 -14.02 23.56
C ALA A 13 -40.99 -13.97 23.27
N ARG A 14 -40.24 -15.02 23.65
CA ARG A 14 -38.77 -15.11 23.41
C ARG A 14 -38.36 -15.13 21.92
N LEU A 15 -39.31 -15.37 21.01
CA LEU A 15 -39.08 -15.47 19.56
C LEU A 15 -39.78 -14.35 18.79
N GLU A 16 -40.45 -13.43 19.48
CA GLU A 16 -41.06 -12.25 18.88
C GLU A 16 -40.01 -11.47 18.09
N LEU A 17 -40.45 -10.92 16.96
CA LEU A 17 -39.58 -10.14 16.10
C LEU A 17 -39.32 -8.79 16.76
N ALA A 18 -38.06 -8.38 16.77
CA ALA A 18 -37.73 -6.98 17.04
C ALA A 18 -38.19 -6.09 15.87
N ASP A 19 -38.29 -4.78 16.08
CA ASP A 19 -38.81 -3.83 15.08
C ASP A 19 -38.05 -3.93 13.74
N TYR A 20 -36.71 -3.95 13.78
CA TYR A 20 -35.89 -4.08 12.56
C TYR A 20 -36.08 -5.42 11.84
N GLU A 21 -36.42 -6.48 12.56
CA GLU A 21 -36.72 -7.81 12.01
C GLU A 21 -38.10 -7.80 11.35
N ALA A 22 -39.09 -7.15 11.97
CA ALA A 22 -40.43 -6.96 11.43
C ALA A 22 -40.40 -6.12 10.14
N GLU A 23 -39.64 -5.02 10.13
CA GLU A 23 -39.42 -4.23 8.91
C GLU A 23 -38.72 -5.04 7.81
N SER A 24 -37.71 -5.83 8.18
CA SER A 24 -37.01 -6.72 7.26
C SER A 24 -37.97 -7.76 6.68
N LEU A 25 -38.85 -8.33 7.50
CA LEU A 25 -39.90 -9.25 7.04
C LEU A 25 -40.85 -8.56 6.07
N ALA A 26 -41.33 -7.35 6.37
CA ALA A 26 -42.20 -6.58 5.49
C ALA A 26 -41.54 -6.25 4.13
N ARG A 27 -40.25 -5.91 4.13
CA ARG A 27 -39.45 -5.73 2.90
C ARG A 27 -39.35 -7.03 2.10
N LEU A 28 -39.08 -8.15 2.76
CA LEU A 28 -38.95 -9.47 2.13
C LEU A 28 -40.29 -9.98 1.58
N GLN A 29 -41.41 -9.74 2.26
CA GLN A 29 -42.76 -10.07 1.79
C GLN A 29 -43.08 -9.34 0.48
N ARG A 30 -42.76 -8.05 0.40
CA ARG A 30 -42.90 -7.27 -0.84
C ARG A 30 -41.99 -7.81 -1.94
N ALA A 31 -40.72 -8.09 -1.64
CA ALA A 31 -39.75 -8.58 -2.62
C ALA A 31 -40.09 -9.99 -3.16
N PHE A 32 -40.66 -10.86 -2.32
CA PHE A 32 -40.95 -12.25 -2.65
C PHE A 32 -42.45 -12.57 -2.75
N ALA A 33 -43.32 -11.58 -2.98
CA ALA A 33 -44.78 -11.72 -2.91
C ALA A 33 -45.33 -12.93 -3.70
N ARG A 34 -44.89 -13.11 -4.96
CA ARG A 34 -45.33 -14.23 -5.82
C ARG A 34 -44.89 -15.62 -5.34
N LYS A 35 -43.84 -15.69 -4.51
CA LYS A 35 -43.28 -16.94 -3.98
C LYS A 35 -43.57 -17.10 -2.48
N TRP A 36 -44.40 -16.23 -1.90
CA TRP A 36 -44.62 -16.19 -0.46
C TRP A 36 -45.23 -17.50 0.08
N GLU A 37 -46.18 -18.09 -0.64
CA GLU A 37 -46.77 -19.39 -0.30
C GLU A 37 -45.72 -20.50 -0.12
N PHE A 38 -44.72 -20.56 -1.01
CA PHE A 38 -43.63 -21.53 -0.90
C PHE A 38 -42.73 -21.26 0.32
N ILE A 39 -42.46 -19.99 0.61
CA ILE A 39 -41.68 -19.58 1.79
C ILE A 39 -42.43 -19.96 3.07
N PHE A 40 -43.74 -19.77 3.11
CA PHE A 40 -44.59 -20.13 4.24
C PHE A 40 -44.65 -21.65 4.44
N MET A 41 -44.89 -22.42 3.36
CA MET A 41 -44.90 -23.88 3.40
C MET A 41 -43.57 -24.46 3.91
N GLN A 42 -42.45 -23.87 3.47
CA GLN A 42 -41.11 -24.26 3.94
C GLN A 42 -40.90 -23.92 5.43
N ALA A 43 -41.34 -22.74 5.87
CA ALA A 43 -41.27 -22.34 7.28
C ALA A 43 -42.12 -23.24 8.18
N GLU A 44 -43.32 -23.64 7.72
CA GLU A 44 -44.21 -24.54 8.44
C GLU A 44 -43.61 -25.94 8.57
N ALA A 45 -43.05 -26.49 7.49
CA ALA A 45 -42.38 -27.78 7.49
C ALA A 45 -41.19 -27.79 8.46
N GLN A 46 -40.37 -26.74 8.47
CA GLN A 46 -39.25 -26.60 9.41
C GLN A 46 -39.76 -26.53 10.86
N ALA A 47 -40.82 -25.74 11.14
CA ALA A 47 -41.40 -25.66 12.47
C ALA A 47 -41.97 -27.00 12.96
N LYS A 48 -42.53 -27.83 12.07
CA LYS A 48 -43.00 -29.19 12.38
C LYS A 48 -41.84 -30.11 12.79
N VAL A 49 -40.68 -30.00 12.13
CA VAL A 49 -39.47 -30.74 12.51
C VAL A 49 -38.93 -30.24 13.86
N ASP A 50 -38.84 -28.93 14.05
CA ASP A 50 -38.36 -28.32 15.31
C ASP A 50 -39.23 -28.74 16.51
N LYS A 51 -40.55 -28.95 16.29
CA LYS A 51 -41.49 -29.43 17.32
C LYS A 51 -41.24 -30.87 17.80
N LYS A 52 -40.57 -31.72 17.02
CA LYS A 52 -40.27 -33.12 17.38
C LYS A 52 -39.09 -33.25 18.35
N ARG A 53 -38.25 -32.22 18.46
CA ARG A 53 -37.10 -32.20 19.37
C ARG A 53 -37.51 -31.90 20.80
N ASP A 54 -36.69 -32.29 21.77
CA ASP A 54 -36.94 -31.93 23.15
C ASP A 54 -36.86 -30.40 23.38
N LYS A 55 -37.35 -29.93 24.53
CA LYS A 55 -37.47 -28.50 24.82
C LYS A 55 -36.12 -27.80 24.97
N ILE A 56 -35.11 -28.48 25.52
CA ILE A 56 -33.80 -27.91 25.84
C ILE A 56 -32.99 -27.80 24.55
N GLU A 57 -32.91 -28.89 23.79
CA GLU A 57 -32.24 -28.98 22.48
C GLU A 57 -32.80 -27.92 21.52
N ARG A 58 -34.13 -27.81 21.44
CA ARG A 58 -34.79 -26.81 20.59
C ARG A 58 -34.43 -25.37 20.99
N LYS A 59 -34.32 -25.07 22.29
CA LYS A 59 -33.95 -23.72 22.77
C LYS A 59 -32.53 -23.36 22.34
N ILE A 60 -31.61 -24.32 22.40
CA ILE A 60 -30.22 -24.13 21.98
C ILE A 60 -30.15 -23.90 20.47
N LEU A 61 -30.81 -24.74 19.67
CA LEU A 61 -30.83 -24.61 18.21
C LEU A 61 -31.48 -23.31 17.73
N ASP A 62 -32.59 -22.89 18.33
CA ASP A 62 -33.22 -21.59 18.04
C ASP A 62 -32.24 -20.43 18.28
N SER A 63 -31.46 -20.52 19.37
CA SER A 63 -30.47 -19.50 19.74
C SER A 63 -29.27 -19.50 18.80
N GLN A 64 -28.80 -20.66 18.35
CA GLN A 64 -27.71 -20.78 17.38
C GLN A 64 -28.13 -20.23 16.01
N GLU A 65 -29.33 -20.57 15.54
CA GLU A 65 -29.88 -20.04 14.29
C GLU A 65 -30.06 -18.51 14.37
N ARG A 66 -30.50 -18.00 15.53
CA ARG A 66 -30.54 -16.55 15.77
C ARG A 66 -29.15 -15.91 15.67
N ALA A 67 -28.16 -16.46 16.36
CA ALA A 67 -26.79 -15.93 16.34
C ALA A 67 -26.20 -15.93 14.91
N PHE A 68 -26.52 -16.92 14.08
CA PHE A 68 -26.13 -16.92 12.67
C PHE A 68 -26.69 -15.71 11.91
N TRP A 69 -27.97 -15.40 12.11
CA TRP A 69 -28.62 -14.26 11.45
C TRP A 69 -28.21 -12.91 12.04
N ASP A 70 -27.90 -12.84 13.33
CA ASP A 70 -27.35 -11.64 13.96
C ASP A 70 -26.00 -11.22 13.31
N VAL A 71 -25.24 -12.18 12.75
CA VAL A 71 -24.01 -11.89 11.98
C VAL A 71 -24.33 -11.46 10.53
N HIS A 72 -25.19 -12.20 9.84
CA HIS A 72 -25.41 -11.99 8.40
C HIS A 72 -26.43 -10.89 8.09
N ARG A 73 -27.28 -10.54 9.06
CA ARG A 73 -28.31 -9.50 8.99
C ARG A 73 -28.28 -8.75 10.33
N PRO A 74 -27.17 -8.05 10.62
CA PRO A 74 -26.96 -7.42 11.92
C PRO A 74 -27.99 -6.34 12.20
N VAL A 75 -28.14 -6.03 13.48
CA VAL A 75 -28.95 -4.90 13.95
C VAL A 75 -28.44 -3.62 13.28
N PRO A 76 -29.31 -2.74 12.76
CA PRO A 76 -28.89 -1.46 12.19
C PRO A 76 -27.99 -0.67 13.16
N GLY A 77 -26.85 -0.20 12.67
CA GLY A 77 -25.81 0.47 13.48
C GLY A 77 -24.68 -0.44 13.95
N CYS A 78 -24.85 -1.77 13.93
CA CYS A 78 -23.75 -2.70 14.15
C CYS A 78 -22.90 -2.86 12.89
N VAL A 79 -21.59 -3.04 13.08
CA VAL A 79 -20.66 -3.34 11.98
C VAL A 79 -21.01 -4.69 11.36
N ASN A 80 -21.18 -4.71 10.03
CA ASN A 80 -21.42 -5.93 9.30
C ASN A 80 -20.10 -6.65 8.99
N THR A 81 -19.78 -7.66 9.79
CA THR A 81 -18.52 -8.43 9.67
C THR A 81 -18.44 -9.28 8.39
N THR A 82 -19.54 -9.42 7.66
CA THR A 82 -19.58 -10.14 6.37
C THR A 82 -19.24 -9.25 5.18
N GLU A 83 -19.10 -7.94 5.38
CA GLU A 83 -18.65 -7.01 4.34
C GLU A 83 -17.17 -7.27 4.01
N VAL A 84 -16.91 -7.44 2.72
CA VAL A 84 -15.58 -7.72 2.19
C VAL A 84 -15.10 -6.57 1.34
N ASP A 85 -13.81 -6.22 1.49
CA ASP A 85 -13.17 -5.21 0.66
C ASP A 85 -13.37 -5.52 -0.84
N ILE A 86 -13.69 -4.50 -1.64
CA ILE A 86 -13.99 -4.64 -3.07
C ILE A 86 -12.84 -5.28 -3.85
N LYS A 87 -11.58 -5.01 -3.47
CA LYS A 87 -10.38 -5.58 -4.10
C LYS A 87 -10.26 -7.06 -3.77
N LYS A 88 -10.66 -7.49 -2.57
CA LYS A 88 -10.67 -8.92 -2.18
C LYS A 88 -11.81 -9.66 -2.89
N SER A 89 -12.98 -9.03 -3.00
CA SER A 89 -14.16 -9.58 -3.67
C SER A 89 -13.91 -9.93 -5.13
N SER A 90 -13.18 -9.07 -5.86
CA SER A 90 -12.84 -9.32 -7.26
C SER A 90 -11.87 -10.50 -7.45
N ARG A 91 -10.97 -10.74 -6.49
CA ARG A 91 -9.96 -11.82 -6.57
C ARG A 91 -10.59 -13.19 -6.36
N MET A 92 -11.58 -13.30 -5.47
CA MET A 92 -12.31 -14.55 -5.24
C MET A 92 -13.09 -15.03 -6.47
N ARG A 93 -13.57 -14.11 -7.32
CA ARG A 93 -14.32 -14.47 -8.54
C ARG A 93 -13.44 -14.86 -9.73
N ASN A 94 -12.16 -14.47 -9.77
CA ASN A 94 -11.24 -14.72 -10.88
C ASN A 94 -9.81 -15.07 -10.38
N PRO A 95 -9.61 -16.26 -9.80
CA PRO A 95 -8.32 -16.68 -9.23
C PRO A 95 -7.18 -16.80 -10.27
N HIS A 96 -7.50 -16.93 -11.55
CA HIS A 96 -6.51 -17.05 -12.63
C HIS A 96 -5.86 -15.72 -13.06
N LYS A 97 -6.37 -14.55 -12.62
CA LYS A 97 -5.79 -13.23 -12.95
C LYS A 97 -4.84 -12.68 -11.87
N THR A 98 -4.67 -13.39 -10.76
CA THR A 98 -3.75 -12.96 -9.70
C THR A 98 -2.32 -13.37 -10.04
N ARG A 99 -1.54 -12.40 -10.52
CA ARG A 99 -0.07 -12.46 -10.57
C ARG A 99 0.44 -12.88 -9.19
N LYS A 100 1.21 -13.97 -9.12
CA LYS A 100 1.92 -14.38 -7.90
C LYS A 100 2.82 -13.23 -7.47
N SER A 101 2.60 -12.69 -6.27
CA SER A 101 3.46 -11.64 -5.70
C SER A 101 4.81 -12.24 -5.36
N VAL A 102 5.90 -11.58 -5.78
CA VAL A 102 7.29 -12.02 -5.59
C VAL A 102 7.78 -11.85 -4.14
N TYR A 103 7.04 -11.11 -3.30
CA TYR A 103 7.43 -10.81 -1.91
C TYR A 103 6.37 -11.18 -0.87
N GLY A 104 5.30 -11.87 -1.27
CA GLY A 104 4.31 -12.32 -0.30
C GLY A 104 4.81 -13.55 0.43
N LEU A 105 5.13 -13.44 1.72
CA LEU A 105 5.09 -14.59 2.63
C LEU A 105 3.77 -15.30 2.39
N GLN A 106 3.85 -16.59 2.05
CA GLN A 106 2.71 -17.45 1.85
C GLN A 106 2.05 -17.67 3.21
N ASN A 107 1.22 -16.72 3.65
CA ASN A 107 0.37 -16.87 4.82
C ASN A 107 -0.74 -17.87 4.46
N ASP A 108 -0.39 -19.15 4.49
CA ASP A 108 -1.33 -20.29 4.51
C ASP A 108 -2.00 -20.39 5.89
N ILE A 109 -2.55 -19.29 6.41
CA ILE A 109 -3.57 -19.37 7.47
C ILE A 109 -4.89 -19.65 6.76
N ARG A 110 -5.02 -20.90 6.32
CA ARG A 110 -6.30 -21.45 5.89
C ARG A 110 -7.18 -21.63 7.12
N SER A 111 -8.05 -20.66 7.38
CA SER A 111 -9.26 -20.88 8.19
C SER A 111 -10.21 -21.77 7.39
N HIS A 112 -9.92 -23.07 7.37
CA HIS A 112 -10.74 -24.07 6.70
C HIS A 112 -12.06 -24.28 7.45
N SER A 113 -13.16 -23.77 6.91
CA SER A 113 -14.42 -24.52 6.94
C SER A 113 -14.40 -25.56 5.82
N PRO A 114 -14.92 -26.78 6.03
CA PRO A 114 -14.81 -27.86 5.06
C PRO A 114 -15.87 -27.69 3.98
N THR A 115 -15.59 -26.87 2.97
CA THR A 115 -16.31 -26.93 1.70
C THR A 115 -15.32 -27.36 0.63
N HIS A 116 -15.59 -28.53 0.06
CA HIS A 116 -14.79 -29.22 -0.94
C HIS A 116 -14.63 -28.34 -2.19
N THR A 117 -13.59 -27.51 -2.26
CA THR A 117 -13.15 -26.90 -3.52
C THR A 117 -12.31 -27.92 -4.26
N PRO A 118 -12.60 -28.22 -5.55
CA PRO A 118 -11.74 -29.11 -6.32
C PRO A 118 -10.33 -28.50 -6.38
N VAL A 119 -9.33 -29.34 -6.07
CA VAL A 119 -7.91 -29.00 -6.26
C VAL A 119 -7.74 -28.65 -7.74
N PRO A 120 -7.19 -27.46 -8.08
CA PRO A 120 -6.94 -27.14 -9.48
C PRO A 120 -5.96 -28.18 -10.04
N GLU A 121 -6.35 -28.90 -11.09
CA GLU A 121 -5.44 -29.75 -11.85
C GLU A 121 -4.30 -28.87 -12.36
N THR A 122 -3.12 -29.02 -11.78
CA THR A 122 -1.90 -28.35 -12.25
C THR A 122 -1.50 -29.00 -13.56
N LYS A 123 -1.86 -28.36 -14.68
CA LYS A 123 -1.34 -28.74 -15.99
C LYS A 123 0.19 -28.66 -15.97
N PRO A 124 0.91 -29.60 -16.59
CA PRO A 124 2.35 -29.50 -16.73
C PRO A 124 2.71 -28.20 -17.48
N PRO A 125 3.79 -27.51 -17.10
CA PRO A 125 4.19 -26.27 -17.75
C PRO A 125 4.57 -26.53 -19.20
N THR A 126 4.27 -25.55 -20.06
CA THR A 126 4.70 -25.54 -21.45
C THR A 126 6.19 -25.22 -21.55
N GLU A 127 6.82 -25.56 -22.68
CA GLU A 127 8.23 -25.27 -22.93
C GLU A 127 8.56 -23.77 -22.83
N ASP A 128 7.66 -22.91 -23.32
CA ASP A 128 7.79 -21.46 -23.22
C ASP A 128 7.75 -20.96 -21.76
N GLU A 129 6.90 -21.55 -20.92
CA GLU A 129 6.84 -21.23 -19.49
C GLU A 129 8.14 -21.65 -18.79
N LEU A 130 8.70 -22.82 -19.12
CA LEU A 130 9.99 -23.26 -18.59
C LEU A 130 11.14 -22.33 -19.01
N HIS A 131 11.18 -21.87 -20.26
CA HIS A 131 12.17 -20.88 -20.71
C HIS A 131 12.05 -19.55 -19.95
N GLN A 132 10.83 -19.09 -19.69
CA GLN A 132 10.61 -17.88 -18.88
C GLN A 132 11.04 -18.07 -17.42
N GLU A 133 10.77 -19.24 -16.82
CA GLU A 133 11.23 -19.57 -15.48
C GLU A 133 12.76 -19.60 -15.39
N ILE A 134 13.44 -20.24 -16.35
CA ILE A 134 14.91 -20.28 -16.41
C ILE A 134 15.47 -18.85 -16.49
N LYS A 135 14.94 -18.02 -17.40
CA LYS A 135 15.38 -16.62 -17.54
C LYS A 135 15.14 -15.83 -16.24
N HIS A 136 14.00 -16.04 -15.58
CA HIS A 136 13.70 -15.41 -14.31
C HIS A 136 14.70 -15.81 -13.22
N TRP A 137 14.98 -17.11 -13.07
CA TRP A 137 15.91 -17.60 -12.06
C TRP A 137 17.34 -17.15 -12.33
N GLN A 138 17.77 -17.13 -13.59
CA GLN A 138 19.09 -16.57 -13.96
C GLN A 138 19.21 -15.11 -13.49
N MET A 139 18.21 -14.28 -13.78
CA MET A 139 18.18 -12.89 -13.30
C MET A 139 18.22 -12.79 -11.77
N GLN A 140 17.61 -13.72 -11.03
CA GLN A 140 17.69 -13.73 -9.56
C GLN A 140 19.06 -14.16 -9.04
N LEU A 141 19.76 -15.03 -9.74
CA LEU A 141 21.12 -15.48 -9.37
C LEU A 141 22.13 -14.35 -9.58
N ASP A 142 21.99 -13.58 -10.66
CA ASP A 142 22.90 -12.48 -10.99
C ASP A 142 22.79 -11.28 -10.03
N ARG A 143 21.78 -11.24 -9.16
CA ARG A 143 21.62 -10.18 -8.15
C ARG A 143 22.65 -10.33 -7.04
N HIS A 144 23.47 -9.30 -6.89
CA HIS A 144 24.38 -9.14 -5.76
C HIS A 144 23.59 -9.11 -4.43
N ARG A 145 24.01 -9.93 -3.46
CA ARG A 145 23.39 -10.04 -2.14
C ARG A 145 24.40 -9.72 -1.04
N LEU A 146 23.92 -9.15 0.06
CA LEU A 146 24.69 -8.89 1.26
C LEU A 146 24.42 -9.97 2.31
N LYS A 147 25.41 -10.23 3.18
CA LYS A 147 25.22 -11.11 4.34
C LYS A 147 24.21 -10.49 5.31
N MET A 148 23.36 -11.32 5.92
CA MET A 148 22.35 -10.85 6.87
C MET A 148 22.94 -10.08 8.05
N SER A 149 24.11 -10.47 8.55
CA SER A 149 24.81 -9.73 9.60
C SER A 149 25.11 -8.29 9.18
N LYS A 150 25.61 -8.10 7.95
CA LYS A 150 25.91 -6.76 7.42
C LYS A 150 24.67 -5.91 7.21
N VAL A 151 23.58 -6.51 6.72
CA VAL A 151 22.29 -5.82 6.59
C VAL A 151 21.74 -5.42 7.95
N ALA A 152 21.78 -6.31 8.94
CA ALA A 152 21.29 -6.02 10.29
C ALA A 152 22.13 -4.92 10.96
N GLU A 153 23.46 -5.03 10.91
CA GLU A 153 24.39 -4.01 11.42
C GLU A 153 24.11 -2.63 10.81
N SER A 154 23.95 -2.55 9.48
CA SER A 154 23.71 -1.26 8.81
C SER A 154 22.35 -0.65 9.15
N LEU A 155 21.30 -1.47 9.24
CA LEU A 155 19.95 -0.99 9.60
C LEU A 155 19.89 -0.51 11.05
N LEU A 156 20.55 -1.22 11.97
CA LEU A 156 20.64 -0.82 13.37
C LEU A 156 21.40 0.50 13.51
N ALA A 157 22.57 0.62 12.90
CA ALA A 157 23.37 1.84 12.93
C ALA A 157 22.62 3.05 12.33
N TYR A 158 21.93 2.85 11.19
CA TYR A 158 21.09 3.89 10.61
C TYR A 158 19.96 4.31 11.57
N THR A 159 19.27 3.35 12.19
CA THR A 159 18.18 3.67 13.12
C THR A 159 18.68 4.41 14.35
N GLU A 160 19.81 3.98 14.92
CA GLU A 160 20.44 4.63 16.08
C GLU A 160 20.89 6.07 15.75
N GLN A 161 21.41 6.30 14.55
CA GLN A 161 21.82 7.63 14.09
C GLN A 161 20.67 8.65 14.04
N TYR A 162 19.45 8.21 13.72
CA TYR A 162 18.26 9.06 13.63
C TYR A 162 17.37 9.03 14.89
N LEU A 163 17.75 8.28 15.92
CA LEU A 163 16.92 8.10 17.13
C LEU A 163 16.60 9.43 17.81
N GLU A 164 17.56 10.36 17.90
CA GLU A 164 17.35 11.70 18.45
C GLU A 164 16.39 12.58 17.64
N TYR A 165 16.08 12.20 16.39
CA TYR A 165 15.24 12.95 15.45
C TYR A 165 13.86 12.32 15.28
N ASP A 166 13.55 11.21 15.95
CA ASP A 166 12.25 10.55 15.89
C ASP A 166 11.32 11.11 16.99
N PRO A 167 10.27 11.88 16.64
CA PRO A 167 9.38 12.51 17.62
C PRO A 167 8.58 11.52 18.48
N PHE A 168 8.53 10.24 18.10
CA PHE A 168 7.89 9.19 18.91
C PHE A 168 8.80 8.62 19.99
N LEU A 169 10.12 8.70 19.81
CA LEU A 169 11.11 8.17 20.74
C LEU A 169 11.72 9.27 21.61
N VAL A 170 11.97 10.44 21.01
CA VAL A 170 12.54 11.61 21.68
C VAL A 170 11.63 12.81 21.43
N PRO A 171 11.10 13.47 22.48
CA PRO A 171 10.26 14.65 22.29
C PRO A 171 11.01 15.77 21.55
N PRO A 172 10.41 16.36 20.50
CA PRO A 172 11.02 17.47 19.79
C PRO A 172 11.01 18.75 20.65
N ASP A 173 12.00 19.62 20.42
CA ASP A 173 12.14 20.93 21.06
C ASP A 173 11.50 22.02 20.17
N PRO A 174 10.60 22.89 20.66
CA PRO A 174 10.16 23.03 22.05
C PRO A 174 9.14 21.99 22.52
N SER A 175 8.27 21.54 21.62
CA SER A 175 7.26 20.52 21.95
C SER A 175 6.71 19.88 20.68
N ASN A 176 6.05 18.72 20.83
CA ASN A 176 5.36 18.07 19.72
C ASN A 176 4.01 18.79 19.43
N PRO A 177 3.83 19.41 18.25
CA PRO A 177 2.64 20.20 17.95
C PRO A 177 1.32 19.42 18.06
N TRP A 178 1.34 18.10 17.86
CA TRP A 178 0.16 17.25 17.97
C TRP A 178 -0.29 16.99 19.42
N ILE A 179 0.56 17.33 20.40
CA ILE A 179 0.31 17.12 21.83
C ILE A 179 0.09 18.45 22.54
N SER A 180 0.86 19.47 22.19
CA SER A 180 0.83 20.78 22.83
C SER A 180 -0.07 21.80 22.16
N ASP A 181 -0.56 21.52 20.94
CA ASP A 181 -1.24 22.48 20.06
C ASP A 181 -0.40 23.74 19.76
N ASP A 182 0.93 23.65 19.91
CA ASP A 182 1.91 24.71 19.61
C ASP A 182 2.65 24.39 18.30
N THR A 183 2.48 25.24 17.29
CA THR A 183 3.07 25.06 15.95
C THR A 183 4.51 25.55 15.83
N THR A 184 5.11 26.09 16.90
CA THR A 184 6.47 26.67 16.89
C THR A 184 7.52 25.71 16.32
N PHE A 185 7.44 24.41 16.62
CA PHE A 185 8.37 23.41 16.08
C PHE A 185 8.36 23.36 14.53
N TRP A 186 7.19 23.42 13.89
CA TRP A 186 7.09 23.42 12.43
C TRP A 186 7.64 24.71 11.81
N GLU A 187 7.46 25.85 12.48
CA GLU A 187 8.02 27.13 12.04
C GLU A 187 9.55 27.13 12.10
N LEU A 188 10.13 26.56 13.15
CA LEU A 188 11.57 26.38 13.29
C LEU A 188 12.15 25.45 12.21
N GLU A 189 11.49 24.32 11.93
CA GLU A 189 11.93 23.39 10.88
C GLU A 189 11.82 24.01 9.47
N ALA A 190 10.85 24.90 9.23
CA ALA A 190 10.70 25.63 7.97
C ALA A 190 11.58 26.88 7.86
N SER A 191 12.23 27.29 8.97
CA SER A 191 13.06 28.49 9.03
C SER A 191 14.23 28.43 8.04
N LYS A 192 14.64 29.61 7.57
CA LYS A 192 15.89 29.78 6.80
C LYS A 192 17.14 29.76 7.68
N GLU A 193 16.96 29.93 8.99
CA GLU A 193 18.02 29.83 9.99
C GLU A 193 17.91 28.46 10.67
N PRO A 194 18.73 27.48 10.26
CA PRO A 194 18.60 26.10 10.74
C PRO A 194 19.17 25.98 12.17
N GLY A 195 18.43 25.29 13.03
CA GLY A 195 18.91 24.94 14.36
C GLY A 195 20.07 23.94 14.34
N GLN A 196 20.75 23.77 15.47
CA GLN A 196 21.94 22.92 15.58
C GLN A 196 21.68 21.46 15.19
N GLN A 197 20.54 20.89 15.58
CA GLN A 197 20.18 19.51 15.23
C GLN A 197 20.01 19.35 13.72
N ARG A 198 19.30 20.27 13.06
CA ARG A 198 19.11 20.25 11.61
C ARG A 198 20.45 20.31 10.86
N VAL A 199 21.38 21.15 11.30
CA VAL A 199 22.75 21.22 10.72
C VAL A 199 23.55 19.94 11.01
N LYS A 200 23.50 19.40 12.24
CA LYS A 200 24.16 18.14 12.62
C LYS A 200 23.72 16.98 11.72
N ARG A 201 22.43 16.94 11.37
CA ARG A 201 21.83 15.93 10.48
C ARG A 201 22.41 15.96 9.06
N TRP A 202 22.78 17.11 8.52
CA TRP A 202 23.45 17.19 7.21
C TRP A 202 24.77 16.41 7.19
N GLY A 203 25.45 16.30 8.33
CA GLY A 203 26.68 15.52 8.49
C GLY A 203 26.49 14.01 8.42
N PHE A 204 25.26 13.49 8.39
CA PHE A 204 25.00 12.06 8.28
C PHE A 204 25.25 11.52 6.88
N GLY A 205 25.18 12.38 5.87
CA GLY A 205 25.48 12.04 4.49
C GLY A 205 25.05 13.17 3.54
N MET A 206 25.64 13.16 2.35
CA MET A 206 25.34 14.16 1.31
C MET A 206 23.84 14.22 0.99
N ASP A 207 23.14 13.09 1.01
CA ASP A 207 21.69 13.03 0.79
C ASP A 207 20.89 13.89 1.78
N GLU A 208 21.30 13.98 3.05
CA GLU A 208 20.59 14.80 4.04
C GLU A 208 20.78 16.29 3.76
N ALA A 209 21.99 16.69 3.39
CA ALA A 209 22.27 18.07 2.98
C ALA A 209 21.52 18.45 1.69
N LEU A 210 21.43 17.54 0.71
CA LEU A 210 20.77 17.80 -0.57
C LEU A 210 19.24 17.80 -0.48
N LYS A 211 18.65 17.02 0.43
CA LYS A 211 17.20 17.06 0.72
C LYS A 211 16.78 18.36 1.39
N ASP A 212 17.64 18.93 2.23
CA ASP A 212 17.39 20.18 2.94
C ASP A 212 17.60 21.39 2.00
N PRO A 213 16.60 22.28 1.81
CA PRO A 213 16.78 23.47 0.97
C PRO A 213 17.93 24.38 1.44
N VAL A 214 18.08 24.58 2.75
CA VAL A 214 19.14 25.42 3.32
C VAL A 214 20.48 24.68 3.29
N GLY A 215 20.48 23.38 3.58
CA GLY A 215 21.69 22.55 3.48
C GLY A 215 22.28 22.57 2.06
N ARG A 216 21.43 22.42 1.05
CA ARG A 216 21.81 22.52 -0.36
C ARG A 216 22.32 23.92 -0.73
N GLU A 217 21.68 24.99 -0.25
CA GLU A 217 22.14 26.36 -0.48
C GLU A 217 23.54 26.60 0.12
N GLN A 218 23.77 26.16 1.36
CA GLN A 218 25.09 26.28 2.00
C GLN A 218 26.14 25.45 1.29
N PHE A 219 25.80 24.22 0.87
CA PHE A 219 26.72 23.38 0.12
C PHE A 219 27.08 23.96 -1.25
N LEU A 220 26.09 24.51 -1.96
CA LEU A 220 26.32 25.22 -3.22
C LEU A 220 27.21 26.45 -3.01
N LYS A 221 26.91 27.28 -2.01
CA LYS A 221 27.69 28.47 -1.67
C LYS A 221 29.15 28.13 -1.33
N PHE A 222 29.38 27.02 -0.64
CA PHE A 222 30.72 26.50 -0.37
C PHE A 222 31.45 26.17 -1.68
N LEU A 223 30.83 25.39 -2.58
CA LEU A 223 31.44 25.04 -3.87
C LEU A 223 31.66 26.25 -4.79
N GLU A 224 30.77 27.25 -4.76
CA GLU A 224 30.95 28.52 -5.48
C GLU A 224 32.17 29.29 -4.96
N SER A 225 32.41 29.27 -3.64
CA SER A 225 33.60 29.90 -3.05
C SER A 225 34.90 29.20 -3.45
N GLU A 226 34.82 27.92 -3.82
CA GLU A 226 35.94 27.12 -4.33
C GLU A 226 35.97 27.03 -5.87
N PHE A 227 35.10 27.79 -6.57
CA PHE A 227 34.98 27.77 -8.04
C PHE A 227 34.78 26.35 -8.61
N SER A 228 33.96 25.52 -7.95
CA SER A 228 33.74 24.11 -8.29
C SER A 228 32.27 23.67 -8.23
N SER A 229 31.34 24.61 -8.45
CA SER A 229 29.89 24.38 -8.30
C SER A 229 29.21 23.69 -9.49
N GLU A 230 29.90 23.54 -10.62
CA GLU A 230 29.39 22.99 -11.89
C GLU A 230 28.73 21.61 -11.69
N ASN A 231 29.39 20.72 -10.96
CA ASN A 231 28.90 19.35 -10.74
C ASN A 231 27.58 19.33 -9.98
N LEU A 232 27.47 20.13 -8.90
CA LEU A 232 26.24 20.20 -8.12
C LEU A 232 25.13 20.90 -8.92
N ARG A 233 25.44 21.96 -9.68
CA ARG A 233 24.47 22.64 -10.55
C ARG A 233 23.93 21.70 -11.63
N PHE A 234 24.79 20.91 -12.25
CA PHE A 234 24.38 19.87 -13.20
C PHE A 234 23.45 18.85 -12.53
N TRP A 235 23.85 18.29 -11.38
CA TRP A 235 23.05 17.31 -10.65
C TRP A 235 21.66 17.86 -10.30
N LEU A 236 21.58 19.11 -9.83
CA LEU A 236 20.32 19.78 -9.53
C LEU A 236 19.47 20.04 -10.77
N ALA A 237 20.09 20.37 -11.90
CA ALA A 237 19.39 20.56 -13.16
C ALA A 237 18.76 19.26 -13.67
N VAL A 238 19.47 18.12 -13.52
CA VAL A 238 18.95 16.79 -13.83
C VAL A 238 17.82 16.39 -12.87
N GLU A 239 17.95 16.68 -11.57
CA GLU A 239 16.87 16.47 -10.60
C GLU A 239 15.61 17.29 -10.90
N ASP A 240 15.77 18.53 -11.37
CA ASP A 240 14.66 19.38 -11.83
C ASP A 240 14.01 18.79 -13.10
N LEU A 241 14.83 18.36 -14.08
CA LEU A 241 14.35 17.74 -15.32
C LEU A 241 13.41 16.56 -15.04
N LYS A 242 13.75 15.67 -14.09
CA LYS A 242 12.93 14.52 -13.71
C LYS A 242 11.56 14.92 -13.16
N LYS A 243 11.40 16.15 -12.65
CA LYS A 243 10.18 16.67 -12.03
C LYS A 243 9.36 17.56 -12.97
N ARG A 244 9.91 17.98 -14.11
CA ARG A 244 9.21 18.82 -15.11
C ARG A 244 8.01 18.13 -15.76
N PRO A 245 7.00 18.87 -16.25
CA PRO A 245 5.98 18.33 -17.14
C PRO A 245 6.62 17.72 -18.42
N ILE A 246 6.06 16.63 -18.94
CA ILE A 246 6.68 15.89 -20.07
C ILE A 246 6.89 16.76 -21.33
N ARG A 247 6.02 17.76 -21.54
CA ARG A 247 6.11 18.71 -22.65
C ARG A 247 7.34 19.64 -22.59
N GLU A 248 7.87 19.87 -21.39
CA GLU A 248 9.03 20.75 -21.16
C GLU A 248 10.36 19.98 -21.20
N VAL A 249 10.31 18.65 -21.05
CA VAL A 249 11.49 17.77 -21.00
C VAL A 249 12.40 17.92 -22.23
N PRO A 250 11.90 17.92 -23.49
CA PRO A 250 12.78 18.01 -24.65
C PRO A 250 13.61 19.30 -24.70
N VAL A 251 12.98 20.43 -24.38
CA VAL A 251 13.65 21.74 -24.34
C VAL A 251 14.65 21.77 -23.19
N ARG A 252 14.24 21.32 -22.01
CA ARG A 252 15.10 21.31 -20.83
C ARG A 252 16.33 20.41 -20.99
N VAL A 253 16.21 19.28 -21.69
CA VAL A 253 17.35 18.41 -22.03
C VAL A 253 18.38 19.16 -22.86
N GLN A 254 17.94 19.93 -23.86
CA GLN A 254 18.86 20.69 -24.71
C GLN A 254 19.55 21.82 -23.92
N GLU A 255 18.83 22.52 -23.04
CA GLU A 255 19.42 23.53 -22.15
C GLU A 255 20.53 22.94 -21.28
N ILE A 256 20.27 21.83 -20.59
CA ILE A 256 21.24 21.15 -19.72
C ILE A 256 22.45 20.68 -20.54
N TRP A 257 22.22 20.13 -21.73
CA TRP A 257 23.31 19.71 -22.61
C TRP A 257 24.20 20.90 -22.99
N GLN A 258 23.62 22.02 -23.43
CA GLN A 258 24.38 23.21 -23.84
C GLN A 258 25.13 23.88 -22.67
N GLU A 259 24.56 23.84 -21.46
CA GLU A 259 25.15 24.47 -20.29
C GLU A 259 26.33 23.67 -19.69
N PHE A 260 26.26 22.34 -19.71
CA PHE A 260 27.19 21.47 -18.96
C PHE A 260 28.02 20.48 -19.79
N LEU A 261 27.57 20.06 -20.98
CA LEU A 261 28.17 18.92 -21.69
C LEU A 261 28.55 19.18 -23.16
N ALA A 262 27.98 20.22 -23.78
CA ALA A 262 28.33 20.59 -25.14
C ALA A 262 29.80 21.04 -25.24
N PRO A 263 30.46 20.85 -26.40
CA PRO A 263 31.80 21.38 -26.62
C PRO A 263 31.81 22.91 -26.42
N GLY A 264 32.63 23.39 -25.48
CA GLY A 264 32.68 24.82 -25.13
C GLY A 264 31.54 25.29 -24.21
N ALA A 265 30.86 24.37 -23.52
CA ALA A 265 29.82 24.68 -22.55
C ALA A 265 30.33 25.65 -21.46
N PRO A 266 29.52 26.64 -21.04
CA PRO A 266 29.92 27.67 -20.08
C PRO A 266 30.16 27.13 -18.67
N SER A 267 29.58 25.98 -18.32
CA SER A 267 29.77 25.29 -17.03
C SER A 267 30.11 23.83 -17.27
N ALA A 268 31.08 23.58 -18.16
CA ALA A 268 31.47 22.24 -18.57
C ALA A 268 31.89 21.35 -17.37
N ILE A 269 31.27 20.18 -17.24
CA ILE A 269 31.66 19.15 -16.27
C ILE A 269 32.53 18.09 -16.93
N ASN A 270 33.35 17.41 -16.12
CA ASN A 270 34.20 16.32 -16.61
C ASN A 270 33.50 14.96 -16.43
N LEU A 271 33.21 14.28 -17.55
CA LEU A 271 32.66 12.92 -17.56
C LEU A 271 33.65 11.94 -18.19
N ASP A 272 33.59 10.68 -17.78
CA ASP A 272 34.29 9.63 -18.50
C ASP A 272 33.69 9.42 -19.91
N SER A 273 34.51 8.92 -20.83
CA SER A 273 34.13 8.81 -22.24
C SER A 273 32.89 7.95 -22.45
N LYS A 274 32.71 6.89 -21.67
CA LYS A 274 31.57 5.97 -21.81
C LYS A 274 30.26 6.66 -21.43
N SER A 275 30.25 7.39 -20.32
CA SER A 275 29.08 8.15 -19.87
C SER A 275 28.76 9.31 -20.82
N TYR A 276 29.79 9.99 -21.34
CA TYR A 276 29.63 11.04 -22.34
C TYR A 276 29.01 10.52 -23.65
N ASP A 277 29.54 9.42 -24.20
CA ASP A 277 29.04 8.81 -25.44
C ASP A 277 27.59 8.36 -25.31
N LYS A 278 27.26 7.71 -24.18
CA LYS A 278 25.89 7.25 -23.90
C LYS A 278 24.92 8.42 -23.77
N THR A 279 25.31 9.46 -23.05
CA THR A 279 24.50 10.68 -22.90
C THR A 279 24.31 11.38 -24.25
N THR A 280 25.36 11.46 -25.07
CA THR A 280 25.28 12.03 -26.43
C THR A 280 24.27 11.30 -27.31
N GLN A 281 24.17 9.98 -27.19
CA GLN A 281 23.13 9.21 -27.88
C GLN A 281 21.74 9.46 -27.30
N ASN A 282 21.61 9.46 -25.96
CA ASN A 282 20.33 9.67 -25.27
C ASN A 282 19.72 11.05 -25.56
N VAL A 283 20.55 12.09 -25.76
CA VAL A 283 20.08 13.45 -26.09
C VAL A 283 19.41 13.54 -27.46
N LYS A 284 19.66 12.57 -28.37
CA LYS A 284 18.99 12.52 -29.69
C LYS A 284 17.50 12.17 -29.58
N ASP A 285 17.10 11.46 -28.53
CA ASP A 285 15.71 11.16 -28.20
C ASP A 285 15.44 11.55 -26.74
N PRO A 286 15.16 12.85 -26.47
CA PRO A 286 15.08 13.38 -25.13
C PRO A 286 14.01 12.73 -24.25
N GLY A 287 14.39 12.34 -23.03
CA GLY A 287 13.51 11.81 -22.00
C GLY A 287 13.93 12.24 -20.59
N ARG A 288 13.11 11.89 -19.59
CA ARG A 288 13.41 12.20 -18.18
C ARG A 288 14.70 11.58 -17.68
N TYR A 289 15.12 10.49 -18.32
CA TYR A 289 16.25 9.66 -17.92
C TYR A 289 17.46 9.84 -18.84
N THR A 290 17.47 10.88 -19.69
CA THR A 290 18.56 11.12 -20.66
C THR A 290 19.93 11.23 -20.00
N PHE A 291 20.01 11.82 -18.80
CA PHE A 291 21.25 12.07 -18.07
C PHE A 291 21.51 11.09 -16.91
N GLU A 292 20.78 9.96 -16.77
CA GLU A 292 20.95 9.02 -15.63
C GLU A 292 22.37 8.47 -15.51
N ASP A 293 23.05 8.24 -16.63
CA ASP A 293 24.43 7.71 -16.61
C ASP A 293 25.48 8.79 -16.30
N ALA A 294 25.12 10.07 -16.48
CA ALA A 294 26.01 11.21 -16.26
C ALA A 294 25.84 11.84 -14.86
N GLN A 295 24.67 11.65 -14.23
CA GLN A 295 24.35 12.15 -12.90
C GLN A 295 24.96 11.28 -11.80
#